data_AF-A0A1Y4DR46-F1
#
_entry.id   AF-A0A1Y4DR46-F1
#
_cell.length_a   1.000
_cell.length_b   1.000
_cell.length_c   1.000
_cell.angle_alpha   90.00
_cell.angle_beta   90.00
_cell.angle_gamma   90.00
#
_symmetry.space_group_name_H-M   'P 1'
#
loop_
_entity.id
_entity.type
_entity.pdbx_description
1 polymer ?
#
loop_
_entity_poly.entity_id
_entity_poly.type
_entity_poly.pdbx_seq_one_letter_code
_entity_poly.pdbx_strand_id
1 'polypeptide(L)'
;MNIEVIADGVIRDENQNWVYYIDTERVNELNLKRCGKWMYMTADLEHAEKLVREAVITGAVIEAKRSTAAHMALSRSGTGVCCFYLNGDDAKAHHRAIEFLLGHNLVRRTKAGRLYNVSFKFDEQTRAGEYGDDFHAKICLADFVDLDTGEFLT
;
A
#
# COMPACT_ATOMS: atom_id res chain seq x y z
N MET A 1 -6.02 -21.42 -3.40
CA MET A 1 -6.80 -20.25 -2.92
C MET A 1 -7.39 -20.69 -1.59
N ASN A 2 -6.84 -20.17 -0.50
CA ASN A 2 -7.24 -20.51 0.85
C ASN A 2 -7.96 -19.28 1.40
N ILE A 3 -9.26 -19.19 1.16
CA ILE A 3 -10.07 -18.05 1.60
C ILE A 3 -10.49 -18.26 3.04
N GLU A 4 -10.18 -17.30 3.89
CA GLU A 4 -10.56 -17.25 5.30
C GLU A 4 -11.34 -15.96 5.59
N VAL A 5 -12.43 -16.04 6.34
CA VAL A 5 -13.17 -14.85 6.81
C VAL A 5 -12.51 -14.34 8.09
N ILE A 6 -12.11 -13.07 8.10
CA ILE A 6 -11.28 -12.50 9.17
C ILE A 6 -12.07 -11.55 10.07
N ALA A 7 -13.05 -10.86 9.48
CA ALA A 7 -14.01 -9.98 10.14
C ALA A 7 -15.25 -9.86 9.23
N ASP A 8 -16.33 -9.25 9.74
CA ASP A 8 -17.49 -8.95 8.91
C ASP A 8 -17.06 -8.12 7.68
N GLY A 9 -17.36 -8.62 6.49
CA GLY A 9 -17.00 -7.98 5.23
C GLY A 9 -15.52 -8.08 4.83
N VAL A 10 -14.63 -8.75 5.58
CA VAL A 10 -13.19 -8.85 5.26
C VAL A 10 -12.72 -10.29 5.14
N ILE A 11 -12.10 -10.62 4.00
CA ILE A 11 -11.47 -11.93 3.76
C ILE A 11 -9.96 -11.83 3.68
N ARG A 12 -9.29 -12.97 3.95
CA ARG A 12 -7.90 -13.24 3.66
C ARG A 12 -7.81 -14.26 2.54
N ASP A 13 -6.94 -14.03 1.58
CA ASP A 13 -6.57 -15.02 0.55
C ASP A 13 -5.05 -15.08 0.40
N GLU A 14 -4.53 -16.20 -0.06
CA GLU A 14 -3.10 -16.40 -0.24
C GLU A 14 -2.77 -17.23 -1.48
N ASN A 15 -1.64 -16.88 -2.07
CA ASN A 15 -0.93 -17.69 -3.05
C ASN A 15 0.54 -17.81 -2.65
N GLN A 16 1.33 -18.50 -3.48
CA GLN A 16 2.76 -18.73 -3.19
C GLN A 16 3.52 -17.44 -2.87
N ASN A 17 3.17 -16.30 -3.47
CA ASN A 17 3.95 -15.06 -3.41
C ASN A 17 3.29 -13.98 -2.53
N TRP A 18 1.99 -14.07 -2.31
CA TRP A 18 1.22 -12.97 -1.73
C TRP A 18 0.19 -13.46 -0.72
N VAL A 19 -0.02 -12.67 0.32
CA VAL A 19 -1.18 -12.76 1.20
C VAL A 19 -1.95 -11.46 1.09
N TYR A 20 -3.25 -11.58 0.85
CA TYR A 20 -4.19 -10.51 0.59
C TYR A 20 -5.18 -10.41 1.74
N TYR A 21 -5.59 -9.19 2.03
CA TYR A 21 -6.76 -8.84 2.81
C TYR A 21 -7.65 -7.97 1.93
N ILE A 22 -8.93 -8.30 1.86
CA ILE A 22 -9.87 -7.69 0.91
C ILE A 22 -11.16 -7.34 1.64
N ASP A 23 -11.58 -6.09 1.53
CA ASP A 23 -12.92 -5.65 1.89
C ASP A 23 -13.91 -6.08 0.80
N THR A 24 -14.70 -7.10 1.09
CA THR A 24 -15.63 -7.72 0.14
C THR A 24 -16.83 -6.84 -0.21
N GLU A 25 -17.15 -5.83 0.61
CA GLU A 25 -18.23 -4.90 0.32
C GLU A 25 -17.77 -3.82 -0.66
N ARG A 26 -16.52 -3.34 -0.51
CA ARG A 26 -15.95 -2.26 -1.32
C ARG A 26 -15.08 -2.72 -2.49
N VAL A 27 -14.71 -3.99 -2.61
CA VAL A 27 -13.78 -4.47 -3.66
C VAL A 27 -14.22 -4.11 -5.08
N ASN A 28 -15.53 -4.09 -5.35
CA ASN A 28 -16.08 -3.74 -6.66
C ASN A 28 -15.95 -2.24 -7.00
N GLU A 29 -15.56 -1.40 -6.04
CA GLU A 29 -15.26 0.01 -6.25
C GLU A 29 -13.87 0.22 -6.85
N LEU A 30 -12.94 -0.73 -6.71
CA LEU A 30 -11.61 -0.64 -7.31
C LEU A 30 -11.70 -0.70 -8.84
N ASN A 31 -11.36 0.41 -9.48
CA ASN A 31 -11.46 0.55 -10.93
C ASN A 31 -10.12 0.20 -11.58
N LEU A 32 -10.12 -0.77 -12.50
CA LEU A 32 -8.90 -1.26 -13.17
C LEU A 32 -8.00 -0.16 -13.78
N LYS A 33 -8.60 0.95 -14.24
CA LYS A 33 -7.89 2.09 -14.87
C LYS A 33 -7.43 3.15 -13.88
N ARG A 34 -7.98 3.17 -12.67
CA ARG A 34 -7.76 4.21 -11.66
C ARG A 34 -7.09 3.65 -10.40
N CYS A 35 -7.12 2.33 -10.22
CA CYS A 35 -6.54 1.63 -9.09
C CYS A 35 -5.00 1.71 -9.11
N GLY A 36 -4.44 1.89 -7.93
CA GLY A 36 -3.02 1.84 -7.68
C GLY A 36 -2.73 1.49 -6.23
N LYS A 37 -1.49 1.68 -5.81
CA LYS A 37 -1.04 1.33 -4.47
C LYS A 37 -0.03 2.31 -3.88
N TRP A 38 -0.13 2.52 -2.58
CA TRP A 38 1.01 2.91 -1.76
C TRP A 38 1.82 1.68 -1.39
N MET A 39 3.15 1.82 -1.25
CA MET A 39 4.05 0.71 -0.98
C MET A 39 4.93 0.96 0.24
N TYR A 40 5.13 -0.09 1.04
CA TYR A 40 6.06 -0.11 2.17
C TYR A 40 6.98 -1.32 2.06
N MET A 41 8.29 -1.10 2.08
CA MET A 41 9.29 -2.18 2.03
C MET A 41 9.56 -2.70 3.44
N THR A 42 9.56 -4.02 3.62
CA THR A 42 9.69 -4.66 4.93
C THR A 42 10.60 -5.88 4.88
N ALA A 43 11.31 -6.14 5.98
CA ALA A 43 11.97 -7.42 6.24
C ALA A 43 11.23 -8.26 7.29
N ASP A 44 10.23 -7.68 7.96
CA ASP A 44 9.43 -8.29 9.00
C ASP A 44 8.05 -8.68 8.44
N LEU A 45 7.86 -9.97 8.18
CA LEU A 45 6.61 -10.49 7.64
C LEU A 45 5.48 -10.58 8.67
N GLU A 46 5.81 -10.72 9.96
CA GLU A 46 4.79 -10.78 11.00
C GLU A 46 4.17 -9.40 11.23
N HIS A 47 5.02 -8.37 11.30
CA HIS A 47 4.56 -7.00 11.35
C HIS A 47 3.82 -6.62 10.07
N ALA A 48 4.32 -7.03 8.89
CA ALA A 48 3.65 -6.81 7.62
C ALA A 48 2.22 -7.37 7.59
N GLU A 49 2.01 -8.60 8.07
CA GLU A 49 0.67 -9.22 8.17
C GLU A 49 -0.28 -8.37 9.01
N LYS A 50 0.17 -7.92 10.19
CA LYS A 50 -0.63 -7.08 11.10
C LYS A 50 -1.05 -5.77 10.42
N LEU A 51 -0.10 -5.11 9.74
CA LEU A 51 -0.35 -3.85 9.03
C LEU A 51 -1.38 -3.99 7.91
N VAL A 52 -1.22 -4.98 7.01
CA VAL A 52 -2.15 -5.11 5.87
C VAL A 52 -3.54 -5.54 6.31
N ARG A 53 -3.64 -6.37 7.37
CA ARG A 53 -4.91 -6.72 8.00
C ARG A 53 -5.60 -5.49 8.58
N GLU A 54 -4.89 -4.73 9.40
CA GLU A 54 -5.44 -3.54 10.07
C GLU A 54 -5.89 -2.48 9.06
N ALA A 55 -5.10 -2.23 8.01
CA ALA A 55 -5.41 -1.22 7.00
C ALA A 55 -6.75 -1.48 6.29
N VAL A 56 -7.11 -2.75 6.08
CA VAL A 56 -8.39 -3.12 5.46
C VAL A 56 -9.52 -3.08 6.48
N ILE A 57 -9.31 -3.67 7.67
CA ILE A 57 -10.34 -3.70 8.75
C ILE A 57 -10.76 -2.30 9.18
N THR A 58 -9.81 -1.36 9.28
CA THR A 58 -10.09 0.04 9.69
C THR A 58 -10.61 0.90 8.54
N GLY A 59 -10.70 0.35 7.33
CA GLY A 59 -11.19 1.06 6.16
C GLY A 59 -10.21 2.07 5.55
N ALA A 60 -8.93 2.04 5.96
CA ALA A 60 -7.88 2.89 5.40
C ALA A 60 -7.69 2.62 3.91
N VAL A 61 -7.77 1.36 3.49
CA VAL A 61 -7.77 0.93 2.08
C VAL A 61 -8.83 -0.15 1.81
N ILE A 62 -9.08 -0.45 0.54
CA ILE A 62 -10.05 -1.47 0.11
C ILE A 62 -9.40 -2.86 0.07
N GLU A 63 -8.17 -2.93 -0.44
CA GLU A 63 -7.37 -4.14 -0.48
C GLU A 63 -5.96 -3.83 0.02
N ALA A 64 -5.35 -4.77 0.73
CA ALA A 64 -3.94 -4.72 1.02
C ALA A 64 -3.30 -6.09 0.86
N LYS A 65 -2.04 -6.13 0.46
CA LYS A 65 -1.30 -7.38 0.38
C LYS A 65 0.12 -7.23 0.87
N ARG A 66 0.71 -8.33 1.34
CA ARG A 66 2.12 -8.41 1.68
C ARG A 66 2.79 -9.59 0.98
N SER A 67 4.12 -9.52 0.89
CA SER A 67 4.95 -10.60 0.36
C SER A 67 4.91 -11.84 1.25
N THR A 68 5.01 -13.03 0.66
CA THR A 68 5.40 -14.24 1.40
C THR A 68 6.92 -14.34 1.51
N ALA A 69 7.42 -15.30 2.31
CA ALA A 69 8.83 -15.64 2.34
C ALA A 69 9.34 -16.08 0.95
N ALA A 70 8.52 -16.79 0.18
CA ALA A 70 8.87 -17.19 -1.18
C ALA A 70 9.04 -15.97 -2.11
N HIS A 71 8.15 -14.98 -2.03
CA HIS A 71 8.32 -13.73 -2.77
C HIS A 71 9.56 -12.95 -2.32
N MET A 72 9.82 -12.87 -1.01
CA MET A 72 11.03 -12.22 -0.49
C MET A 72 12.31 -12.87 -1.00
N ALA A 73 12.34 -14.19 -1.16
CA ALA A 73 13.50 -14.91 -1.69
C ALA A 73 13.81 -14.56 -3.16
N LEU A 74 12.82 -14.04 -3.92
CA LEU A 74 13.01 -13.55 -5.28
C LEU A 74 13.53 -12.11 -5.33
N SER A 75 13.47 -11.40 -4.19
CA SER A 75 13.91 -10.01 -4.07
C SER A 75 15.43 -9.93 -3.92
N ARG A 76 16.10 -9.15 -4.78
CA ARG A 76 17.55 -8.92 -4.70
C ARG A 76 18.00 -8.30 -3.37
N SER A 77 17.13 -7.51 -2.72
CA SER A 77 17.40 -6.87 -1.44
C SER A 77 17.06 -7.76 -0.23
N GLY A 78 16.47 -8.94 -0.45
CA GLY A 78 15.96 -9.79 0.63
C GLY A 78 14.78 -9.16 1.40
N THR A 79 14.16 -8.10 0.86
CA THR A 79 13.01 -7.43 1.47
C THR A 79 11.73 -7.75 0.71
N GLY A 80 10.63 -7.85 1.45
CA GLY A 80 9.28 -7.89 0.94
C GLY A 80 8.68 -6.49 0.78
N VAL A 81 7.43 -6.47 0.34
CA VAL A 81 6.63 -5.26 0.17
C VAL A 81 5.21 -5.48 0.68
N CYS A 82 4.68 -4.48 1.37
CA CYS A 82 3.25 -4.29 1.60
C CYS A 82 2.72 -3.30 0.56
N CYS A 83 1.56 -3.59 0.00
CA CYS A 83 0.86 -2.73 -0.95
C CYS A 83 -0.54 -2.42 -0.42
N PHE A 84 -0.94 -1.16 -0.44
CA PHE A 84 -2.22 -0.66 0.08
C PHE A 84 -3.01 -0.01 -1.07
N TYR A 85 -4.12 -0.63 -1.47
CA TYR A 85 -4.81 -0.37 -2.72
C TYR A 85 -6.06 0.52 -2.59
N LEU A 86 -6.15 1.49 -3.49
CA LEU A 86 -7.28 2.42 -3.62
C LEU A 86 -7.31 2.98 -5.05
N ASN A 87 -8.37 3.74 -5.38
CA ASN A 87 -8.43 4.51 -6.63
C ASN A 87 -7.64 5.82 -6.49
N GLY A 88 -6.80 6.12 -7.47
CA GLY A 88 -5.89 7.27 -7.48
C GLY A 88 -6.55 8.65 -7.53
N ASP A 89 -7.86 8.71 -7.79
CA ASP A 89 -8.65 9.94 -7.82
C ASP A 89 -9.71 10.01 -6.72
N ASP A 90 -9.65 9.09 -5.76
CA ASP A 90 -10.40 9.23 -4.51
C ASP A 90 -9.53 9.94 -3.47
N ALA A 91 -9.63 11.27 -3.43
CA ALA A 91 -8.89 12.10 -2.48
C ALA A 91 -9.17 11.70 -1.00
N LYS A 92 -10.38 11.25 -0.67
CA LYS A 92 -10.72 10.81 0.69
C LYS A 92 -10.05 9.49 1.03
N ALA A 93 -9.99 8.55 0.07
CA ALA A 93 -9.24 7.32 0.26
C ALA A 93 -7.74 7.58 0.40
N HIS A 94 -7.18 8.51 -0.38
CA HIS A 94 -5.79 8.93 -0.22
C HIS A 94 -5.52 9.48 1.17
N HIS A 95 -6.38 10.36 1.68
CA HIS A 95 -6.24 10.89 3.03
C HIS A 95 -6.22 9.78 4.09
N ARG A 96 -7.20 8.86 4.08
CA ARG A 96 -7.23 7.74 5.05
C ARG A 96 -6.00 6.83 4.94
N ALA A 97 -5.57 6.51 3.72
CA ALA A 97 -4.40 5.68 3.49
C ALA A 97 -3.12 6.37 3.99
N ILE A 98 -2.94 7.66 3.71
CA ILE A 98 -1.75 8.42 4.13
C ILE A 98 -1.74 8.61 5.65
N GLU A 99 -2.88 8.90 6.25
CA GLU A 99 -3.03 8.98 7.71
C GLU A 99 -2.60 7.65 8.37
N PHE A 100 -3.04 6.52 7.82
CA PHE A 100 -2.60 5.19 8.27
C PHE A 100 -1.08 5.01 8.13
N LEU A 101 -0.51 5.33 6.96
CA LEU A 101 0.94 5.19 6.71
C LEU A 101 1.79 6.05 7.65
N LEU A 102 1.35 7.29 7.92
CA LEU A 102 2.06 8.21 8.82
C LEU A 102 1.90 7.79 10.28
N GLY A 103 0.69 7.42 10.71
CA GLY A 103 0.41 6.96 12.07
C GLY A 103 1.20 5.71 12.45
N HIS A 104 1.47 4.83 11.49
CA HIS A 104 2.30 3.63 11.66
C HIS A 104 3.80 3.85 11.34
N ASN A 105 4.24 5.08 11.08
CA ASN A 105 5.63 5.42 10.71
C ASN A 105 6.19 4.63 9.52
N LEU A 106 5.33 4.31 8.54
CA LEU A 106 5.69 3.52 7.36
C LEU A 106 6.39 4.34 6.27
N VAL A 107 6.25 5.67 6.34
CA VAL A 107 7.01 6.59 5.48
C VAL A 107 8.36 6.89 6.14
N ARG A 108 9.44 6.49 5.47
CA ARG A 108 10.79 6.76 5.94
C ARG A 108 11.03 8.27 6.06
N ARG A 109 11.93 8.63 6.98
CA ARG A 109 12.44 9.99 7.14
C ARG A 109 13.93 10.05 6.77
N THR A 110 14.36 11.20 6.28
CA THR A 110 15.78 11.55 6.13
C THR A 110 16.41 11.75 7.50
N LYS A 111 17.74 11.89 7.55
CA LYS A 111 18.46 12.22 8.80
C LYS A 111 17.99 13.54 9.43
N ALA A 112 17.49 14.48 8.64
CA ALA A 112 16.97 15.76 9.11
C ALA A 112 15.49 15.68 9.58
N GLY A 113 14.87 14.50 9.56
CA GLY A 113 13.47 14.31 9.97
C GLY A 113 12.44 14.47 8.85
N ARG A 114 12.82 15.07 7.71
CA ARG A 114 11.95 15.23 6.54
C ARG A 114 11.49 13.88 5.96
N LEU A 115 10.21 13.74 5.65
CA LEU A 115 9.62 12.57 4.99
C LEU A 115 10.19 12.37 3.57
N TYR A 116 10.40 11.12 3.18
CA TYR A 116 10.64 10.80 1.78
C TYR A 116 9.35 11.02 0.97
N ASN A 117 9.48 11.62 -0.22
CA ASN A 117 8.37 11.82 -1.12
C ASN A 117 8.01 10.49 -1.83
N VAL A 118 7.38 9.58 -1.10
CA VAL A 118 6.97 8.28 -1.64
C VAL A 118 5.90 8.47 -2.71
N SER A 119 5.85 7.57 -3.67
CA SER A 119 4.93 7.64 -4.81
C SER A 119 3.80 6.64 -4.67
N PHE A 120 2.62 7.04 -5.14
CA PHE A 120 1.52 6.13 -5.43
C PHE A 120 1.73 5.56 -6.83
N LYS A 121 1.70 4.23 -6.97
CA LYS A 121 1.93 3.55 -8.25
C LYS A 121 0.63 2.98 -8.79
N PHE A 122 0.21 3.43 -9.96
CA PHE A 122 -0.95 2.87 -10.64
C PHE A 122 -0.70 1.45 -11.13
N ASP A 123 -1.75 0.63 -11.15
CA ASP A 123 -1.67 -0.75 -11.65
C ASP A 123 -1.40 -0.77 -13.15
N GLU A 124 -1.88 0.23 -13.88
CA GLU A 124 -1.59 0.38 -15.31
C GLU A 124 -0.09 0.52 -15.57
N GLN A 125 0.62 1.32 -14.76
CA GLN A 125 2.07 1.47 -14.87
C GLN A 125 2.80 0.16 -14.55
N THR A 126 2.27 -0.62 -13.60
CA THR A 126 2.78 -1.96 -13.29
C THR A 126 2.59 -2.90 -14.48
N ARG A 127 1.41 -2.89 -15.12
CA ARG A 127 1.11 -3.71 -16.30
C ARG A 127 1.90 -3.29 -17.54
N ALA A 128 2.20 -1.99 -17.67
CA ALA A 128 3.02 -1.44 -18.74
C ALA A 128 4.53 -1.70 -18.55
N GLY A 129 4.94 -2.24 -17.39
CA GLY A 129 6.35 -2.48 -17.09
C GLY A 129 7.14 -1.21 -16.74
N GLU A 130 6.47 -0.13 -16.32
CA GLU A 130 7.13 1.12 -15.94
C GLU A 130 7.82 0.96 -14.57
N TYR A 131 9.14 0.79 -14.57
CA TYR A 131 9.98 0.68 -13.38
C TYR A 131 11.29 1.45 -13.60
N GLY A 132 11.99 1.80 -12.51
CA GLY A 132 13.25 2.53 -12.60
C GLY A 132 13.06 3.87 -13.32
N ASP A 133 13.88 4.12 -14.34
CA ASP A 133 13.87 5.39 -15.10
C ASP A 133 12.59 5.59 -15.93
N ASP A 134 11.87 4.51 -16.26
CA ASP A 134 10.61 4.59 -17.00
C ASP A 134 9.43 4.95 -16.07
N PHE A 135 9.58 4.77 -14.75
CA PHE A 135 8.54 5.09 -13.80
C PHE A 135 8.49 6.58 -13.48
N HIS A 136 7.38 7.20 -13.85
CA HIS A 136 7.08 8.59 -13.53
C HIS A 136 5.88 8.63 -12.59
N ALA A 137 6.11 9.12 -11.36
CA ALA A 137 5.06 9.24 -10.37
C ALA A 137 4.09 10.36 -10.75
N LYS A 138 2.81 10.02 -10.90
CA LYS A 138 1.73 10.99 -11.12
C LYS A 138 1.17 11.55 -9.82
N ILE A 139 1.31 10.79 -8.73
CA ILE A 139 0.85 11.12 -7.39
C ILE A 139 1.97 10.77 -6.41
N CYS A 140 2.28 11.71 -5.53
CA CYS A 140 3.30 11.60 -4.50
C CYS A 140 2.77 12.08 -3.15
N LEU A 141 3.48 11.74 -2.09
CA LEU A 141 3.11 12.14 -0.73
C LEU A 141 3.05 13.68 -0.58
N ALA A 142 3.96 14.40 -1.24
CA ALA A 142 4.00 15.87 -1.26
C ALA A 142 2.74 16.53 -1.85
N ASP A 143 1.90 15.78 -2.57
CA ASP A 143 0.63 16.31 -3.08
C ASP A 143 -0.44 16.42 -1.97
N PHE A 144 -0.20 15.78 -0.81
CA PHE A 144 -1.16 15.69 0.29
C PHE A 144 -0.63 16.22 1.62
N VAL A 145 0.68 16.14 1.85
CA VAL A 145 1.28 16.55 3.13
C VAL A 145 2.52 17.40 2.93
N ASP A 146 2.75 18.33 3.86
CA ASP A 146 4.04 18.97 4.02
C ASP A 146 5.07 17.91 4.47
N LEU A 147 6.14 17.75 3.71
CA LEU A 147 7.11 16.68 3.97
C LEU A 147 8.01 16.97 5.18
N ASP A 148 8.12 18.21 5.63
CA ASP A 148 8.93 18.59 6.79
C ASP A 148 8.13 18.40 8.08
N THR A 149 6.85 18.76 8.11
CA THR A 149 5.99 18.62 9.30
C THR A 149 5.25 17.28 9.35
N GLY A 150 4.89 16.72 8.19
CA GLY A 150 3.99 15.58 8.07
C GLY A 150 2.51 15.94 8.23
N GLU A 151 2.17 17.23 8.27
CA GLU A 151 0.79 17.71 8.34
C GLU A 151 0.15 17.72 6.94
N PHE A 152 -1.15 17.43 6.87
CA PHE A 152 -1.89 17.52 5.62
C PHE A 152 -1.97 18.95 5.10
N LEU A 153 -1.85 19.09 3.78
CA LEU A 153 -2.05 20.35 3.08
C LEU A 153 -3.53 20.76 3.13
N THR A 154 -3.77 22.05 3.37
CA THR A 154 -5.10 22.68 3.42
C THR A 154 -5.57 23.14 2.06
#